data_AF-A0A838CRU9-F1
#
_entry.id   AF-A0A838CRU9-F1
#
_cell.length_a   1.000
_cell.length_b   1.000
_cell.length_c   1.000
_cell.angle_alpha   90.00
_cell.angle_beta   90.00
_cell.angle_gamma   90.00
#
_symmetry.space_group_name_H-M   'P 1'
#
loop_
_entity.id
_entity.type
_entity.pdbx_description
1 polymer ?
#
loop_
_entity_poly.entity_id
_entity_poly.type
_entity_poly.pdbx_seq_one_letter_code
_entity_poly.pdbx_strand_id
1 'polypeptide(L)' 'MWQWLVFLMGFGFAVAGGTVTITYLNLVPAGLSWWEFFILIQTRVECYLFPVGVLLITVAIVFMKE' A
#
# COMPACT_ATOMS: atom_id res chain seq x y z
N MET A 1 17.61 9.99 13.47
CA MET A 1 16.32 10.74 13.63
C MET A 1 15.51 10.77 12.33
N TRP A 2 16.10 11.13 11.19
CA TRP A 2 15.39 11.16 9.90
C TRP A 2 14.79 9.80 9.47
N GLN A 3 15.46 8.68 9.78
CA GLN A 3 14.97 7.34 9.43
C GLN A 3 13.59 7.03 10.04
N TRP A 4 13.33 7.50 11.27
CA TRP A 4 12.03 7.33 11.94
C TRP A 4 10.91 8.10 11.23
N LEU A 5 11.21 9.27 10.67
CA LEU A 5 10.25 10.03 9.86
C LEU A 5 9.93 9.31 8.56
N VAL A 6 10.95 8.75 7.88
CA VAL A 6 10.76 7.96 6.64
C VAL A 6 9.98 6.68 6.93
N PHE A 7 10.25 6.03 8.06
CA PHE A 7 9.51 4.85 8.50
C PHE A 7 8.04 5.16 8.78
N LEU A 8 7.75 6.20 9.57
CA LEU A 8 6.37 6.63 9.87
C LEU A 8 5.61 7.09 8.61
N MET A 9 6.31 7.76 7.69
CA MET A 9 5.76 8.16 6.40
C MET A 9 5.42 6.93 5.53
N GLY A 10 6.35 5.98 5.41
CA GLY A 10 6.11 4.72 4.71
C GLY A 10 4.97 3.90 5.31
N PHE A 11 4.88 3.88 6.65
CA PHE A 11 3.77 3.27 7.37
C PHE A 11 2.43 3.94 7.05
N GLY A 12 2.36 5.26 7.07
CA GLY A 12 1.15 6.00 6.69
C GLY A 12 0.69 5.70 5.26
N PHE A 13 1.63 5.66 4.31
CA PHE A 13 1.34 5.29 2.92
C PHE A 13 0.86 3.85 2.77
N ALA A 14 1.49 2.90 3.50
CA ALA A 14 1.07 1.50 3.49
C ALA A 14 -0.34 1.34 4.09
N VAL A 15 -0.65 2.03 5.18
CA VAL A 15 -2.00 1.99 5.78
C VAL A 15 -3.03 2.58 4.83
N ALA A 16 -2.77 3.75 4.22
CA ALA A 16 -3.70 4.39 3.29
C ALA A 16 -3.94 3.55 2.02
N GLY A 17 -2.91 2.99 1.40
CA GLY A 17 -3.08 2.11 0.24
C GLY A 17 -3.73 0.78 0.59
N GLY A 18 -3.46 0.26 1.80
CA GLY A 18 -4.02 -0.98 2.30
C GLY A 18 -5.52 -0.87 2.56
N THR A 19 -5.99 0.21 3.20
CA THR A 19 -7.42 0.43 3.45
C THR A 19 -8.20 0.56 2.15
N VAL A 20 -7.67 1.29 1.17
CA VAL A 20 -8.27 1.41 -0.18
C VAL A 20 -8.37 0.06 -0.87
N THR A 21 -7.32 -0.76 -0.81
CA THR A 21 -7.30 -2.10 -1.40
C THR A 21 -8.36 -3.01 -0.75
N ILE A 22 -8.51 -2.94 0.58
CA ILE A 22 -9.54 -3.70 1.32
C ILE A 22 -10.95 -3.23 0.94
N THR A 23 -11.17 -1.93 0.76
CA THR A 23 -12.46 -1.40 0.29
C THR A 23 -12.82 -1.95 -1.09
N TYR A 24 -11.86 -2.01 -2.02
CA TYR A 24 -12.10 -2.61 -3.34
C TYR A 24 -12.28 -4.12 -3.28
N LEU A 25 -11.67 -4.80 -2.30
CA LEU A 25 -11.86 -6.24 -2.10
C LEU A 25 -13.31 -6.56 -1.73
N ASN A 26 -14.01 -5.65 -1.03
CA ASN A 26 -15.44 -5.80 -0.73
C ASN A 26 -16.34 -5.79 -1.98
N LEU A 27 -15.83 -5.34 -3.14
CA LEU A 27 -16.58 -5.42 -4.40
C LEU A 27 -16.61 -6.85 -4.97
N VAL A 28 -15.63 -7.69 -4.64
CA VAL A 28 -15.58 -9.09 -5.08
C VAL A 28 -16.80 -9.90 -4.61
N PRO A 29 -17.14 -9.95 -3.31
CA PRO A 29 -18.37 -10.61 -2.86
C PRO A 29 -19.64 -9.87 -3.31
N ALA A 30 -19.57 -8.60 -3.70
CA ALA A 30 -20.69 -7.85 -4.25
C ALA A 30 -21.00 -8.19 -5.73
N GLY A 31 -20.24 -9.10 -6.35
CA GLY A 31 -20.45 -9.58 -7.71
C GLY A 31 -19.34 -9.22 -8.70
N LEU A 32 -18.26 -8.56 -8.25
CA LEU A 32 -17.10 -8.27 -9.10
C LEU A 32 -16.25 -9.53 -9.29
N SER A 33 -15.85 -9.83 -10.52
CA SER A 33 -14.97 -10.97 -10.79
C SER A 33 -13.56 -10.71 -10.24
N TRP A 34 -12.85 -11.76 -9.80
CA TRP A 34 -11.46 -11.64 -9.35
C TRP A 34 -10.55 -10.99 -10.40
N TRP A 35 -10.78 -11.23 -11.69
CA TRP A 35 -10.03 -10.57 -12.77
C TRP A 35 -10.25 -9.06 -12.82
N GLU A 36 -11.50 -8.63 -12.68
CA GLU A 36 -11.85 -7.21 -12.66
C GLU A 36 -11.22 -6.52 -11.45
N PHE A 37 -11.12 -7.22 -10.32
CA PHE A 37 -10.46 -6.71 -9.11
C PHE A 37 -8.96 -6.45 -9.34
N PHE A 38 -8.24 -7.38 -9.98
CA PHE A 38 -6.83 -7.18 -10.30
C PHE A 38 -6.62 -6.03 -11.29
N ILE A 39 -7.47 -5.93 -12.32
CA ILE A 39 -7.44 -4.81 -13.27
C ILE A 39 -7.72 -3.48 -12.55
N LEU A 40 -8.68 -3.46 -11.63
CA LEU A 40 -9.04 -2.27 -10.86
C LEU A 40 -7.89 -1.81 -9.97
N ILE A 41 -7.20 -2.74 -9.30
CA ILE A 41 -5.99 -2.44 -8.51
C ILE A 41 -4.88 -1.86 -9.39
N GLN A 42 -4.66 -2.41 -10.59
CA GLN A 42 -3.63 -1.91 -11.52
C GLN A 42 -3.99 -0.56 -12.15
N THR A 43 -5.28 -0.26 -12.30
CA THR A 43 -5.71 0.98 -12.96
C THR A 43 -5.72 2.18 -12.00
N ARG A 44 -5.85 1.94 -10.68
CA ARG A 44 -5.98 3.00 -9.69
C ARG A 44 -4.65 3.32 -9.03
N VAL A 45 -4.21 4.56 -9.22
CA VAL A 45 -2.99 5.15 -8.63
C VAL A 45 -2.97 5.01 -7.10
N GLU A 46 -4.16 4.98 -6.49
CA GLU A 46 -4.36 4.87 -5.05
C GLU A 46 -3.84 3.54 -4.47
N CYS A 47 -3.99 2.43 -5.20
CA CYS A 47 -3.53 1.12 -4.75
C CYS A 47 -1.99 0.99 -4.81
N TYR A 48 -1.31 1.85 -5.57
CA TYR A 48 0.15 1.89 -5.62
C TYR A 48 0.77 2.50 -4.35
N LEU A 49 -0.02 3.22 -3.53
CA LEU A 49 0.44 3.73 -2.23
C LEU A 49 0.84 2.59 -1.28
N PHE A 50 0.21 1.42 -1.41
CA PHE A 50 0.54 0.24 -0.60
C PHE A 50 1.96 -0.30 -0.89
N PRO A 51 2.31 -0.72 -2.12
CA PRO A 51 3.65 -1.19 -2.42
C PRO A 51 4.72 -0.09 -2.24
N VAL A 52 4.40 1.17 -2.53
CA VAL A 52 5.31 2.30 -2.28
C VAL A 52 5.56 2.49 -0.79
N GLY A 53 4.53 2.41 0.05
CA GLY A 53 4.66 2.47 1.51
C GLY A 53 5.52 1.33 2.05
N VAL A 54 5.32 0.10 1.57
CA VAL A 54 6.15 -1.06 1.94
C VAL A 54 7.60 -0.87 1.51
N LEU A 55 7.86 -0.40 0.28
CA LEU A 55 9.22 -0.09 -0.18
C LEU A 55 9.90 0.96 0.70
N LEU A 56 9.19 2.03 1.07
CA LEU A 56 9.72 3.07 1.96
C LEU A 56 10.05 2.52 3.35
N ILE A 57 9.20 1.64 3.90
CA ILE A 57 9.47 0.96 5.17
C ILE A 57 10.71 0.06 5.04
N THR A 58 10.82 -0.74 3.98
CA THR A 58 11.97 -1.62 3.75
C THR A 58 13.26 -0.82 3.60
N VAL A 59 13.26 0.26 2.81
CA VAL A 59 14.41 1.15 2.65
C VAL A 59 14.78 1.81 3.98
N ALA A 60 13.79 2.27 4.76
CA ALA A 60 14.03 2.86 6.07
C ALA A 60 14.68 1.87 7.03
N ILE A 61 14.25 0.60 7.05
CA ILE A 61 14.85 -0.45 7.87
C ILE A 61 16.27 -0.78 7.41
N VAL A 62 16.49 -0.92 6.10
CA VAL A 62 17.83 -1.23 5.54
C VAL A 62 18.83 -0.11 5.82
N PHE A 63 18.39 1.16 5.74
CA PHE A 63 19.22 2.32 6.10
C PHE A 63 19.28 2.59 7.61
N MET A 64 18.44 1.95 8.42
CA MET A 64 18.54 1.94 9.87
C MET A 64 19.60 0.90 10.27
N LYS A 65 20.83 1.15 9.85
CA LYS A 65 22.02 0.43 10.31
C LYS A 65 22.64 1.29 11.42
N GLU A 66 22.76 0.69 12.60
CA GLU A 66 23.22 1.23 13.92
C GLU A 66 23.57 2.72 13.99
#